data_AF-A0A1S1J6C9-F1
#
_entry.id   AF-A0A1S1J6C9-F1
#
_cell.length_a   1.000
_cell.length_b   1.000
_cell.length_c   1.000
_cell.angle_alpha   90.00
_cell.angle_beta   90.00
_cell.angle_gamma   90.00
#
_symmetry.space_group_name_H-M   'P 1'
#
loop_
_entity.id
_entity.type
_entity.pdbx_description
1 polymer ?
#
loop_
_entity_poly.entity_id
_entity_poly.type
_entity_poly.pdbx_seq_one_letter_code
_entity_poly.pdbx_strand_id
1 'polypeptide(L)' 'MNAKGHCYPKVIILQAVYFKLRFKSRFKLSCRDVEEIMKMRGIQVDHATIQRWVFKFAPIMEFQMKKREIRAGMS' A
#
# COMPACT_ATOMS: atom_id res chain seq x y z
N MET A 1 17.24 21.79 7.32
CA MET A 1 16.85 21.51 8.73
C MET A 1 16.32 20.08 8.81
N ASN A 2 16.66 19.40 9.90
CA ASN A 2 16.62 17.96 10.09
C ASN A 2 15.20 17.38 10.18
N ALA A 3 14.99 16.18 9.64
CA ALA A 3 13.97 15.25 10.14
C ALA A 3 14.55 13.83 10.17
N LYS A 4 15.32 13.57 11.22
CA LYS A 4 15.74 12.23 11.63
C LYS A 4 14.56 11.58 12.36
N GLY A 5 14.25 10.34 11.98
CA GLY A 5 13.50 9.41 12.83
C GLY A 5 12.10 9.07 12.33
N HIS A 6 11.98 7.87 11.75
CA HIS A 6 10.77 7.21 11.23
C HIS A 6 10.34 7.72 9.85
N CYS A 7 10.92 7.13 8.79
CA CYS A 7 10.84 7.63 7.42
C CYS A 7 9.41 7.93 6.92
N TYR A 8 8.37 7.26 7.42
CA TYR A 8 6.97 7.56 7.13
C TYR A 8 6.07 7.15 8.30
N PRO A 9 5.00 7.91 8.63
CA PRO A 9 4.05 7.49 9.64
C PRO A 9 3.30 6.23 9.20
N LYS A 10 2.94 5.37 10.16
CA LYS A 10 2.31 4.05 9.90
C LYS A 10 1.09 4.13 8.99
N VAL A 11 0.33 5.22 9.08
CA VAL A 11 -0.82 5.50 8.22
C VAL A 11 -0.44 5.51 6.73
N ILE A 12 0.69 6.11 6.36
CA ILE A 12 1.17 6.20 4.98
C ILE A 12 1.59 4.83 4.45
N ILE A 13 2.30 4.07 5.29
CA ILE A 13 2.72 2.69 4.98
C ILE A 13 1.49 1.83 4.67
N LEU A 14 0.51 1.83 5.58
CA LEU A 14 -0.71 1.05 5.42
C LEU A 14 -1.52 1.51 4.20
N GLN A 15 -1.54 2.81 3.93
CA GLN A 15 -2.26 3.37 2.79
C GLN A 15 -1.62 2.96 1.46
N ALA A 16 -0.29 2.98 1.35
CA ALA A 16 0.43 2.52 0.16
C ALA A 16 0.21 1.01 -0.09
N VAL A 17 0.30 0.19 0.96
CA VAL A 17 0.04 -1.26 0.84
C VAL A 17 -1.43 -1.52 0.48
N TYR A 18 -2.36 -0.78 1.07
CA TYR A 18 -3.78 -0.89 0.73
C TYR A 18 -4.06 -0.55 -0.74
N PHE A 19 -3.52 0.56 -1.25
CA PHE A 19 -3.65 0.92 -2.67
C PHE A 19 -3.07 -0.17 -3.57
N LYS A 20 -1.88 -0.69 -3.25
CA LYS A 20 -1.31 -1.79 -4.02
C LYS A 20 -2.24 -3.00 -4.07
N LEU A 21 -2.72 -3.49 -2.93
CA LEU A 21 -3.54 -4.70 -2.87
C LEU A 21 -4.93 -4.51 -3.50
N ARG A 22 -5.59 -3.37 -3.23
CA ARG A 22 -6.92 -3.03 -3.76
C ARG A 22 -6.92 -2.96 -5.28
N PHE A 23 -5.89 -2.35 -5.87
CA PHE A 23 -5.79 -2.16 -7.31
C PHE A 23 -5.05 -3.30 -8.03
N LYS A 24 -4.32 -4.17 -7.30
CA LYS A 24 -3.70 -5.40 -7.86
C LYS A 24 -4.74 -6.30 -8.52
N SER A 25 -5.91 -6.48 -7.89
CA SER A 25 -6.99 -7.32 -8.42
C SER A 25 -7.73 -6.67 -9.61
N ARG A 26 -7.95 -5.36 -9.57
CA ARG A 26 -8.76 -4.63 -10.58
C ARG A 26 -7.96 -4.13 -11.80
N PHE A 27 -6.71 -3.71 -11.61
CA PHE A 27 -5.97 -2.90 -12.61
C PHE A 27 -4.51 -3.36 -12.83
N LYS A 28 -4.05 -4.46 -12.22
CA LYS A 28 -2.64 -4.90 -12.27
C LYS A 28 -1.64 -3.78 -11.95
N LEU A 29 -1.99 -2.93 -10.98
CA LEU A 29 -1.23 -1.73 -10.65
C LEU A 29 0.21 -2.05 -10.24
N SER A 30 1.21 -1.37 -10.80
CA SER A 30 2.65 -1.54 -10.48
C SER A 30 3.08 -0.71 -9.26
N CYS A 31 4.26 -0.99 -8.69
CA CYS A 31 4.76 -0.20 -7.55
C CYS A 31 5.08 1.26 -7.93
N ARG A 32 5.35 1.53 -9.21
CA ARG A 32 5.55 2.88 -9.76
C ARG A 32 4.27 3.71 -9.76
N ASP A 33 3.14 3.12 -10.12
CA ASP A 33 1.85 3.82 -10.06
C ASP A 33 1.49 4.20 -8.61
N VAL A 34 1.80 3.33 -7.63
CA VAL A 34 1.60 3.65 -6.20
C VAL A 34 2.54 4.78 -5.76
N GLU A 35 3.79 4.77 -6.24
CA GLU A 35 4.73 5.88 -6.02
C GLU A 35 4.16 7.19 -6.58
N GLU A 36 3.61 7.20 -7.79
CA GLU A 36 2.99 8.40 -8.37
C GLU A 36 1.77 8.86 -7.55
N ILE A 37 0.90 7.94 -7.11
CA ILE A 37 -0.24 8.27 -6.25
C ILE A 37 0.23 8.89 -4.91
N MET A 38 1.31 8.38 -4.33
CA MET A 38 1.89 8.93 -3.11
C MET A 38 2.52 10.30 -3.37
N LYS A 39 3.21 10.46 -4.50
CA LYS A 39 3.82 11.72 -4.93
C LYS A 39 2.77 12.80 -5.17
N MET A 40 1.64 12.47 -5.79
CA MET A 40 0.48 13.37 -5.94
C MET A 40 -0.08 13.84 -4.60
N ARG A 41 0.06 13.03 -3.54
CA ARG A 41 -0.33 13.39 -2.16
C ARG A 41 0.76 14.20 -1.41
N GLY A 42 1.84 14.59 -2.09
CA GLY A 42 2.98 15.29 -1.49
C GLY A 42 3.96 14.38 -0.76
N ILE A 43 3.89 13.06 -0.97
CA ILE A 43 4.71 12.07 -0.28
C ILE A 43 5.73 11.48 -1.27
N GLN A 44 6.99 11.84 -1.12
CA GLN A 44 8.08 11.33 -1.97
C GLN A 44 8.61 9.98 -1.47
N VAL A 45 7.89 8.90 -1.77
CA VAL A 45 8.31 7.52 -1.45
C VAL A 45 8.81 6.82 -2.70
N ASP A 46 9.99 6.22 -2.62
CA ASP A 46 10.52 5.37 -3.70
C ASP A 46 9.77 4.03 -3.81
N HIS A 47 9.51 3.57 -5.03
CA HIS A 47 8.83 2.32 -5.34
C HIS A 47 9.48 1.09 -4.69
N ALA A 48 10.80 1.07 -4.47
CA ALA A 48 11.47 -0.01 -3.75
C ALA A 48 11.07 -0.05 -2.26
N THR A 49 10.80 1.12 -1.66
CA THR A 49 10.27 1.23 -0.29
C THR A 49 8.84 0.70 -0.23
N ILE A 50 8.00 1.05 -1.21
CA ILE A 50 6.64 0.52 -1.34
C ILE A 50 6.68 -1.00 -1.49
N GLN A 51 7.58 -1.51 -2.34
CA GLN A 51 7.74 -2.95 -2.55
C GLN A 51 8.13 -3.67 -1.25
N ARG A 52 9.04 -3.10 -0.45
CA ARG A 52 9.38 -3.65 0.87
C ARG A 52 8.19 -3.67 1.82
N TRP A 53 7.37 -2.62 1.84
CA TRP A 53 6.16 -2.59 2.67
C TRP A 53 5.13 -3.61 2.20
N VAL A 54 4.89 -3.69 0.90
CA VAL A 54 3.97 -4.66 0.31
C VAL A 54 4.44 -6.07 0.64
N PHE A 55 5.72 -6.40 0.46
CA PHE A 55 6.22 -7.74 0.78
C PHE A 55 6.02 -8.10 2.27
N LYS A 56 6.22 -7.12 3.17
CA LYS A 56 6.09 -7.34 4.62
C LYS A 56 4.63 -7.40 5.10
N PHE A 57 3.75 -6.55 4.56
CA PHE A 57 2.39 -6.37 5.06
C PHE A 57 1.31 -7.01 4.17
N ALA A 58 1.63 -7.39 2.93
CA ALA A 58 0.72 -8.09 2.02
C ALA A 58 0.09 -9.33 2.65
N PRO A 59 0.82 -10.29 3.26
CA PRO A 59 0.18 -11.49 3.80
C PRO A 59 -0.83 -11.17 4.92
N ILE A 60 -0.52 -10.16 5.76
CA ILE A 60 -1.39 -9.73 6.86
C ILE A 60 -2.65 -9.05 6.31
N MET A 61 -2.49 -8.19 5.30
CA MET A 61 -3.60 -7.47 4.69
C MET A 61 -4.43 -8.33 3.73
N GLU A 62 -3.83 -9.24 2.97
CA GLU A 62 -4.53 -10.18 2.09
C GLU A 62 -5.42 -11.12 2.92
N PHE A 63 -4.99 -11.56 4.11
CA PHE A 63 -5.86 -12.30 5.03
C PHE A 63 -7.09 -11.49 5.45
N GLN A 64 -6.90 -10.20 5.80
CA GLN A 64 -8.02 -9.33 6.16
C GLN A 64 -8.91 -8.94 4.97
N MET A 65 -8.33 -8.74 3.79
CA MET A 65 -9.04 -8.41 2.56
C MET A 65 -9.83 -9.60 2.05
N LYS A 66 -9.24 -10.80 2.00
CA LYS A 66 -9.94 -12.04 1.63
C LYS A 66 -11.11 -12.32 2.55
N LYS A 67 -10.97 -12.07 3.87
CA LYS A 67 -12.08 -12.16 4.83
C LYS A 67 -13.20 -11.15 4.55
N ARG A 68 -12.88 -9.99 3.98
CA ARG A 68 -13.87 -8.98 3.53
C ARG A 68 -14.48 -9.31 2.17
N GLU A 69 -13.71 -9.85 1.23
CA GLU A 69 -14.19 -10.30 -0.08
C GLU A 69 -15.15 -11.49 0.05
N ILE A 70 -14.88 -12.43 0.96
CA ILE A 70 -15.80 -13.53 1.29
C ILE A 70 -17.14 -13.00 1.85
N ARG A 71 -17.16 -11.88 2.59
CA ARG A 71 -18.41 -11.24 3.04
C ARG A 71 -19.09 -10.41 1.96
N ALA A 72 -18.33 -9.83 1.02
CA ALA A 72 -18.87 -9.01 -0.06
C ALA A 72 -19.42 -9.83 -1.23
N GLY A 73 -19.04 -11.11 -1.35
CA GLY A 73 -19.58 -12.06 -2.33
C GLY A 73 -20.66 -13.01 -1.78
N MET A 74 -21.12 -12.80 -0.54
CA MET A 74 -22.20 -13.56 0.11
C MET A 74 -23.43 -12.68 0.42
N SER A 75 -23.67 -11.64 -0.38
CA SER A 75 -24.91 -10.88 -0.35
C SER A 75 -25.46 -10.65 -1.74
#